data_AF-A0AAV2BRE1-F1
#
_entry.id   AF-A0AAV2BRE1-F1
#
_cell.length_a   1.000
_cell.length_b   1.000
_cell.length_c   1.000
_cell.angle_alpha   90.00
_cell.angle_beta   90.00
_cell.angle_gamma   90.00
#
_symmetry.space_group_name_H-M   'P 1'
#
loop_
_entity.id
_entity.type
_entity.pdbx_description
1 polymer ?
#
loop_
_entity_poly.entity_id
_entity_poly.type
_entity_poly.pdbx_seq_one_letter_code
_entity_poly.pdbx_strand_id
1 'polypeptide(L)'
;MKKEVIQKCPHKIDIGAVYSCRPSDQRTASNFHPLEKELVFDIDMTDYDEVRTCCSGADICKKCWPFMTVALKILDRALREDFGFNHLLWVYSGRRGIHCWVCDKEARELSPAARSAIVEYLSVIKGGEYKAKKVHLPETLHPSLKQADKIISKYFEDLMLNKQDFLATQDNCEKIIAMCLDQNGKEFLKSSFKDSKSSQEKWETTNQIDDVAMQKGAKNRSKHFLTEVKFQLCYPRLDINVTKGLNHLLKAPFCVHPKTGRVCVPIDVKTVDSFDPFSVPTISSLCKEIDEYDASLKEVNKPEDIMDEGEKSIATKIEDYNKTSMRTSIEIFRKFVKNLG
;
A
#
# COMPACT_ATOMS: atom_id res chain seq x y z
N MET A 1 23.15 -12.01 13.60
CA MET A 1 22.36 -10.83 13.18
C MET A 1 22.22 -9.77 14.28
N LYS A 2 21.53 -10.03 15.41
CA LYS A 2 21.29 -9.02 16.48
C LYS A 2 22.53 -8.22 16.90
N LYS A 3 23.64 -8.91 17.20
CA LYS A 3 24.93 -8.29 17.58
C LYS A 3 25.43 -7.27 16.54
N GLU A 4 25.43 -7.65 15.26
CA GLU A 4 25.87 -6.79 14.15
C GLU A 4 24.98 -5.56 13.96
N VAL A 5 23.66 -5.73 14.05
CA VAL A 5 22.71 -4.62 13.92
C VAL A 5 22.89 -3.61 15.05
N ILE A 6 23.07 -4.08 16.30
CA ILE A 6 23.35 -3.22 17.45
C ILE A 6 24.69 -2.49 17.26
N GLN A 7 25.73 -3.20 16.83
CA GLN A 7 27.05 -2.62 16.64
C GLN A 7 27.08 -1.57 15.53
N LYS A 8 26.41 -1.82 14.40
CA LYS A 8 26.42 -0.91 13.25
C LYS A 8 25.44 0.25 13.37
N CYS A 9 24.36 0.07 14.16
CA CYS A 9 23.26 1.03 14.31
C CYS A 9 22.79 1.63 12.96
N PRO A 10 22.40 0.79 11.98
CA PRO A 10 22.13 1.28 10.63
C PRO A 10 20.86 2.14 10.58
N HIS A 11 20.89 3.22 9.79
CA HIS A 11 19.71 4.06 9.55
C HIS A 11 18.61 3.36 8.73
N LYS A 12 18.97 2.34 7.94
CA LYS A 12 18.07 1.56 7.10
C LYS A 12 18.57 0.11 7.02
N ILE A 13 17.63 -0.82 6.94
CA ILE A 13 17.89 -2.24 6.67
C ILE A 13 16.96 -2.65 5.55
N ASP A 14 17.53 -3.20 4.48
CA ASP A 14 16.80 -3.74 3.34
C ASP A 14 17.08 -5.25 3.23
N ILE A 15 16.10 -6.02 2.77
CA ILE A 15 16.16 -7.47 2.59
C ILE A 15 16.20 -7.78 1.10
N GLY A 16 17.17 -8.60 0.70
CA GLY A 16 17.39 -9.08 -0.67
C GLY A 16 17.07 -10.56 -0.83
N ALA A 17 17.56 -11.16 -1.92
CA ALA A 17 17.39 -12.59 -2.19
C ALA A 17 18.17 -13.49 -1.22
N VAL A 18 17.78 -14.76 -1.20
CA VAL A 18 18.66 -15.86 -0.84
C VAL A 18 19.56 -16.16 -2.04
N TYR A 19 20.87 -16.32 -1.81
CA TYR A 19 21.88 -16.50 -2.86
C TYR A 19 22.52 -17.90 -2.81
N SER A 20 23.15 -18.28 -3.92
CA SER A 20 23.92 -19.53 -4.07
C SER A 20 25.07 -19.69 -3.07
N CYS A 21 25.58 -18.58 -2.52
CA CYS A 21 26.55 -18.58 -1.44
C CYS A 21 26.29 -17.41 -0.48
N ARG A 22 27.05 -17.33 0.62
CA ARG A 22 26.94 -16.22 1.56
C ARG A 22 27.23 -14.89 0.83
N PRO A 23 26.36 -13.87 0.93
CA PRO A 23 26.60 -12.58 0.27
C PRO A 23 27.90 -11.88 0.71
N SER A 24 28.41 -12.16 1.91
CA SER A 24 29.72 -11.69 2.38
C SER A 24 30.88 -12.17 1.52
N ASP A 25 30.72 -13.31 0.85
CA ASP A 25 31.77 -14.02 0.14
C ASP A 25 31.66 -13.80 -1.38
N GLN A 26 30.78 -12.89 -1.82
CA GLN A 26 30.49 -12.63 -3.25
C GLN A 26 31.74 -12.36 -4.11
N ARG A 27 32.80 -11.78 -3.53
CA ARG A 27 34.03 -11.43 -4.25
C ARG A 27 34.90 -12.63 -4.58
N THR A 28 34.78 -13.71 -3.82
CA THR A 28 35.58 -14.94 -3.97
C THR A 28 34.76 -16.09 -4.53
N ALA A 29 33.45 -15.92 -4.66
CA ALA A 29 32.55 -16.92 -5.22
C ALA A 29 32.67 -17.00 -6.75
N SER A 30 32.84 -18.23 -7.27
CA SER A 30 32.88 -18.49 -8.71
C SER A 30 31.50 -18.41 -9.38
N ASN A 31 30.42 -18.60 -8.63
CA ASN A 31 29.05 -18.55 -9.13
C ASN A 31 28.10 -17.93 -8.09
N PHE A 32 27.93 -16.60 -8.14
CA PHE A 32 27.07 -15.84 -7.25
C PHE A 32 25.81 -15.36 -7.98
N HIS A 33 24.66 -15.95 -7.65
CA HIS A 33 23.37 -15.59 -8.24
C HIS A 33 22.23 -15.79 -7.22
N PRO A 34 21.12 -15.05 -7.37
CA PRO A 34 19.95 -15.22 -6.50
C PRO A 34 19.25 -16.54 -6.81
N LEU A 35 18.80 -17.24 -5.75
CA LEU A 35 18.06 -18.50 -5.83
C LEU A 35 16.56 -18.28 -5.63
N GLU A 36 16.18 -17.59 -4.57
CA GLU A 36 14.79 -17.33 -4.21
C GLU A 36 14.67 -15.98 -3.49
N LYS A 37 13.48 -15.38 -3.55
CA LYS A 37 13.15 -14.14 -2.83
C LYS A 37 11.64 -14.02 -2.76
N GLU A 38 11.08 -13.51 -1.66
CA GLU A 38 9.66 -13.12 -1.61
C GLU A 38 9.24 -12.31 -2.85
N LEU A 39 8.04 -12.57 -3.35
CA LEU A 39 7.43 -11.69 -4.33
C LEU A 39 6.96 -10.43 -3.60
N VAL A 40 7.47 -9.28 -4.01
CA VAL A 40 7.25 -8.02 -3.29
C VAL A 40 6.57 -6.97 -4.15
N PHE A 41 5.67 -6.20 -3.55
CA PHE A 41 5.02 -5.05 -4.17
C PHE A 41 5.27 -3.80 -3.32
N ASP A 42 5.58 -2.68 -3.97
CA ASP A 42 5.75 -1.37 -3.34
C ASP A 42 4.78 -0.38 -3.99
N ILE A 43 3.97 0.25 -3.14
CA ILE A 43 2.98 1.26 -3.53
C ILE A 43 3.32 2.55 -2.77
N ASP A 44 3.75 3.57 -3.50
CA ASP A 44 4.04 4.90 -2.95
C ASP A 44 2.95 5.90 -3.34
N MET A 45 2.54 6.76 -2.41
CA MET A 45 1.57 7.82 -2.67
C MET A 45 2.04 8.83 -3.73
N THR A 46 3.33 8.98 -4.00
CA THR A 46 3.82 9.87 -5.08
C THR A 46 3.23 9.52 -6.44
N ASP A 47 2.99 8.24 -6.69
CA ASP A 47 2.48 7.81 -7.98
C ASP A 47 1.05 8.31 -8.22
N TYR A 48 0.36 8.71 -7.15
CA TYR A 48 -0.99 9.27 -7.16
C TYR A 48 -1.01 10.80 -7.26
N ASP A 49 0.14 11.49 -7.39
CA ASP A 49 0.21 12.96 -7.47
C ASP A 49 -0.67 13.55 -8.58
N GLU A 50 -0.86 12.84 -9.68
CA GLU A 50 -1.73 13.25 -10.79
C GLU A 50 -3.23 13.24 -10.48
N VAL A 51 -3.64 12.48 -9.46
CA VAL A 51 -5.04 12.19 -9.12
C VAL A 51 -5.43 12.58 -7.70
N ARG A 52 -4.48 13.00 -6.86
CA ARG A 52 -4.74 13.56 -5.54
C ARG A 52 -4.58 15.08 -5.55
N THR A 53 -5.41 15.77 -4.79
CA THR A 53 -5.48 17.24 -4.72
C THR A 53 -5.08 17.77 -3.35
N CYS A 54 -5.15 16.94 -2.31
CA CYS A 54 -4.95 17.38 -0.93
C CYS A 54 -3.48 17.50 -0.49
N CYS A 55 -2.56 16.84 -1.19
CA CYS A 55 -1.11 16.80 -0.91
C CYS A 55 -0.34 16.59 -2.21
N SER A 56 0.97 16.82 -2.19
CA SER A 56 1.87 16.51 -3.30
C SER A 56 3.16 15.88 -2.81
N GLY A 57 3.88 15.18 -3.71
CA GLY A 57 5.17 14.59 -3.44
C GLY A 57 5.16 13.68 -2.22
N ALA A 58 5.87 14.09 -1.17
CA ALA A 58 6.13 13.24 -0.01
C ALA A 58 5.17 13.40 1.16
N ASP A 59 4.23 14.32 1.04
CA ASP A 59 3.26 14.61 2.07
C ASP A 59 2.05 13.70 1.93
N ILE A 60 1.45 13.36 3.07
CA ILE A 60 0.23 12.57 3.15
C ILE A 60 -0.71 13.19 4.19
N CYS A 61 -2.00 12.95 4.04
CA CYS A 61 -3.01 13.28 5.05
C CYS A 61 -4.11 12.20 5.06
N LYS A 62 -5.06 12.33 5.98
CA LYS A 62 -6.20 11.41 6.12
C LYS A 62 -7.12 11.37 4.89
N LYS A 63 -7.03 12.37 4.00
CA LYS A 63 -7.81 12.44 2.75
C LYS A 63 -7.24 11.56 1.64
N CYS A 64 -5.92 11.41 1.52
CA CYS A 64 -5.28 10.60 0.47
C CYS A 64 -4.90 9.18 0.94
N TRP A 65 -4.75 8.93 2.25
CA TRP A 65 -4.46 7.58 2.73
C TRP A 65 -5.43 6.47 2.23
N PRO A 66 -6.73 6.74 1.98
CA PRO A 66 -7.60 5.72 1.41
C PRO A 66 -7.14 5.18 0.04
N PHE A 67 -6.29 5.87 -0.72
CA PHE A 67 -5.64 5.28 -1.92
C PHE A 67 -4.85 4.02 -1.56
N MET A 68 -4.09 4.03 -0.45
CA MET A 68 -3.35 2.85 0.03
C MET A 68 -4.29 1.75 0.51
N THR A 69 -5.41 2.11 1.13
CA THR A 69 -6.44 1.15 1.58
C THR A 69 -7.06 0.42 0.39
N VAL A 70 -7.44 1.16 -0.66
CA VAL A 70 -7.99 0.60 -1.90
C VAL A 70 -6.95 -0.27 -2.61
N ALA A 71 -5.71 0.20 -2.72
CA ALA A 71 -4.62 -0.56 -3.35
C ALA A 71 -4.36 -1.89 -2.61
N LEU A 72 -4.26 -1.86 -1.29
CA LEU A 72 -4.08 -3.05 -0.46
C LEU A 72 -5.20 -4.06 -0.67
N LYS A 73 -6.47 -3.62 -0.62
CA LYS A 73 -7.62 -4.53 -0.79
C LYS A 73 -7.67 -5.18 -2.17
N ILE A 74 -7.38 -4.43 -3.24
CA ILE A 74 -7.35 -4.96 -4.60
C ILE A 74 -6.25 -6.00 -4.75
N LEU A 75 -5.04 -5.67 -4.30
CA LEU A 75 -3.88 -6.53 -4.43
C LEU A 75 -3.97 -7.78 -3.54
N ASP A 76 -4.36 -7.63 -2.27
CA ASP A 76 -4.52 -8.76 -1.35
C ASP A 76 -5.55 -9.76 -1.90
N ARG A 77 -6.71 -9.25 -2.35
CA ARG A 77 -7.74 -10.10 -2.99
C ARG A 77 -7.21 -10.81 -4.23
N ALA A 78 -6.53 -10.10 -5.13
CA ALA A 78 -6.02 -10.73 -6.36
C ALA A 78 -4.95 -11.79 -6.07
N LEU A 79 -4.00 -11.48 -5.19
CA LEU A 79 -2.94 -12.40 -4.79
C LEU A 79 -3.50 -13.66 -4.10
N ARG A 80 -4.57 -13.54 -3.30
CA ARG A 80 -5.20 -14.69 -2.64
C ARG A 80 -6.14 -15.47 -3.54
N GLU A 81 -7.07 -14.80 -4.20
CA GLU A 81 -8.16 -15.45 -4.93
C GLU A 81 -7.79 -15.83 -6.36
N ASP A 82 -6.95 -15.06 -7.04
CA ASP A 82 -6.57 -15.35 -8.43
C ASP A 82 -5.29 -16.19 -8.49
N PHE A 83 -4.33 -15.95 -7.60
CA PHE A 83 -3.04 -16.64 -7.59
C PHE A 83 -2.91 -17.71 -6.51
N GLY A 84 -3.83 -17.79 -5.54
CA GLY A 84 -3.81 -18.81 -4.50
C GLY A 84 -2.76 -18.62 -3.40
N PHE A 85 -2.14 -17.43 -3.30
CA PHE A 85 -1.13 -17.17 -2.27
C PHE A 85 -1.76 -16.99 -0.89
N ASN A 86 -1.15 -17.59 0.12
CA ASN A 86 -1.68 -17.62 1.48
C ASN A 86 -0.94 -16.66 2.41
N HIS A 87 0.37 -16.50 2.21
CA HIS A 87 1.28 -15.89 3.16
C HIS A 87 1.68 -14.47 2.71
N LEU A 88 0.75 -13.54 2.83
CA LEU A 88 0.96 -12.13 2.51
C LEU A 88 1.18 -11.30 3.78
N LEU A 89 2.32 -10.63 3.86
CA LEU A 89 2.63 -9.65 4.90
C LEU A 89 2.59 -8.24 4.32
N TRP A 90 1.56 -7.49 4.67
CA TRP A 90 1.47 -6.06 4.37
C TRP A 90 2.17 -5.24 5.44
N VAL A 91 2.93 -4.23 5.04
CA VAL A 91 3.79 -3.43 5.92
C VAL A 91 3.69 -1.97 5.54
N TYR A 92 3.48 -1.09 6.52
CA TYR A 92 3.60 0.35 6.32
C TYR A 92 5.05 0.73 6.01
N SER A 93 5.29 1.58 5.00
CA SER A 93 6.65 1.95 4.58
C SER A 93 7.39 2.88 5.55
N GLY A 94 6.72 3.33 6.61
CA GLY A 94 7.21 4.30 7.60
C GLY A 94 6.97 5.76 7.19
N ARG A 95 6.40 6.02 6.01
CA ARG A 95 6.05 7.37 5.57
C ARG A 95 4.72 7.43 4.82
N ARG A 96 4.69 7.02 3.55
CA ARG A 96 3.62 7.37 2.60
C ARG A 96 3.16 6.22 1.71
N GLY A 97 3.59 5.00 2.02
CA GLY A 97 3.32 3.85 1.16
C GLY A 97 3.14 2.58 1.98
N ILE A 98 2.91 1.50 1.25
CA ILE A 98 2.76 0.16 1.79
C ILE A 98 3.58 -0.82 0.95
N HIS A 99 4.12 -1.83 1.60
CA HIS A 99 4.81 -2.94 0.96
C HIS A 99 4.01 -4.23 1.20
N CYS A 100 3.97 -5.11 0.21
CA CYS A 100 3.52 -6.49 0.38
C CYS A 100 4.69 -7.45 0.22
N TRP A 101 4.82 -8.41 1.12
CA TRP A 101 5.74 -9.54 1.01
C TRP A 101 4.91 -10.82 0.88
N VAL A 102 4.96 -11.47 -0.27
CA VAL A 102 4.34 -12.77 -0.50
C VAL A 102 5.40 -13.85 -0.23
N CYS A 103 5.18 -14.60 0.84
CA CYS A 103 6.17 -15.50 1.43
C CYS A 103 5.91 -16.98 1.13
N ASP A 104 4.87 -17.32 0.37
CA ASP A 104 4.63 -18.70 -0.10
C ASP A 104 5.87 -19.24 -0.82
N LYS A 105 6.19 -20.52 -0.61
CA LYS A 105 7.37 -21.16 -1.23
C LYS A 105 7.35 -20.98 -2.75
N GLU A 106 6.20 -21.24 -3.36
CA GLU A 106 5.99 -21.11 -4.81
C GLU A 106 6.22 -19.66 -5.28
N ALA A 107 5.82 -18.67 -4.49
CA ALA A 107 6.07 -17.25 -4.78
C ALA A 107 7.57 -16.92 -4.70
N ARG A 108 8.30 -17.50 -3.75
CA ARG A 108 9.74 -17.26 -3.58
C ARG A 108 10.57 -17.82 -4.73
N GLU A 109 10.16 -18.96 -5.26
CA GLU A 109 10.82 -19.69 -6.34
C GLU A 109 10.43 -19.20 -7.75
N LEU A 110 9.54 -18.20 -7.87
CA LEU A 110 9.12 -17.65 -9.17
C LEU A 110 10.30 -17.11 -9.98
N SER A 111 10.35 -17.54 -11.25
CA SER A 111 11.27 -17.00 -12.25
C SER A 111 10.97 -15.51 -12.54
N PRO A 112 11.95 -14.73 -13.04
CA PRO A 112 11.72 -13.35 -13.45
C PRO A 112 10.59 -13.18 -14.48
N ALA A 113 10.40 -14.16 -15.36
CA ALA A 113 9.31 -14.17 -16.34
C ALA A 113 7.95 -14.35 -15.66
N ALA A 114 7.84 -15.27 -14.70
CA ALA A 114 6.60 -15.48 -13.95
C ALA A 114 6.25 -14.25 -13.07
N ARG A 115 7.24 -13.65 -12.40
CA ARG A 115 7.08 -12.38 -11.67
C ARG A 115 6.57 -11.28 -12.59
N SER A 116 7.14 -11.18 -13.79
CA SER A 116 6.71 -10.21 -14.80
C SER A 116 5.25 -10.42 -15.22
N ALA A 117 4.84 -11.67 -15.46
CA ALA A 117 3.48 -12.00 -15.83
C ALA A 117 2.47 -11.63 -14.73
N ILE A 118 2.79 -11.87 -13.45
CA ILE A 118 1.94 -11.48 -12.31
C ILE A 118 1.78 -9.96 -12.26
N VAL A 119 2.89 -9.20 -12.39
CA VAL A 119 2.85 -7.74 -12.37
C VAL A 119 2.05 -7.19 -13.53
N GLU A 120 2.22 -7.76 -14.73
CA GLU A 120 1.50 -7.35 -15.93
C GLU A 120 0.00 -7.65 -15.84
N TYR A 121 -0.36 -8.77 -15.20
CA TYR A 121 -1.75 -9.10 -14.87
C TYR A 121 -2.37 -8.07 -13.92
N LEU A 122 -1.62 -7.64 -12.89
CA LEU A 122 -2.10 -6.66 -11.90
C LEU A 122 -2.03 -5.21 -12.41
N SER A 123 -1.24 -4.94 -13.46
CA SER A 123 -0.98 -3.59 -14.00
C SER A 123 -2.04 -3.16 -15.01
N VAL A 124 -2.99 -2.35 -14.54
CA VAL A 124 -4.11 -1.81 -15.34
C VAL A 124 -3.80 -0.44 -15.93
N ILE A 125 -3.10 0.41 -15.18
CA ILE A 125 -2.74 1.77 -15.61
C ILE A 125 -1.48 1.69 -16.50
N LYS A 126 -1.61 2.11 -17.77
CA LYS A 126 -0.53 2.07 -18.76
C LYS A 126 -0.39 3.43 -19.44
N GLY A 127 0.71 4.13 -19.19
CA GLY A 127 1.03 5.39 -19.87
C GLY A 127 1.71 6.42 -18.98
N GLY A 128 2.65 7.18 -19.56
CA GLY A 128 3.35 8.27 -18.89
C GLY A 128 2.49 9.54 -18.74
N GLU A 129 3.09 10.59 -18.20
CA GLU A 129 2.46 11.89 -17.89
C GLU A 129 1.74 12.52 -19.09
N TYR A 130 2.25 12.33 -20.31
CA TYR A 130 1.69 12.91 -21.53
C TYR A 130 0.43 12.20 -22.07
N LYS A 131 -0.02 11.11 -21.46
CA LYS A 131 -1.24 10.40 -21.89
C LYS A 131 -2.41 10.75 -20.99
N ALA A 132 -3.43 11.38 -21.59
CA ALA A 132 -4.68 11.70 -20.89
C ALA A 132 -5.46 10.45 -20.47
N LYS A 133 -5.54 9.43 -21.35
CA LYS A 133 -6.16 8.13 -21.06
C LYS A 133 -5.09 7.08 -20.85
N LYS A 134 -5.10 6.45 -19.67
CA LYS A 134 -4.13 5.44 -19.24
C LYS A 134 -4.74 4.07 -18.99
N VAL A 135 -6.07 4.00 -18.91
CA VAL A 135 -6.80 2.75 -18.74
C VAL A 135 -7.63 2.48 -19.99
N HIS A 136 -7.41 1.31 -20.58
CA HIS A 136 -8.13 0.84 -21.75
C HIS A 136 -8.67 -0.56 -21.43
N LEU A 137 -9.98 -0.65 -21.22
CA LEU A 137 -10.61 -1.92 -20.86
C LEU A 137 -11.14 -2.63 -22.12
N PRO A 138 -10.96 -3.96 -22.22
CA PRO A 138 -11.53 -4.74 -23.31
C PRO A 138 -13.07 -4.76 -23.21
N GLU A 139 -13.73 -5.12 -24.32
CA GLU A 139 -15.19 -5.20 -24.38
C GLU A 139 -15.77 -6.15 -23.32
N THR A 140 -15.14 -7.32 -23.16
CA THR A 140 -15.48 -8.27 -22.08
C THR A 140 -14.54 -8.06 -20.91
N LEU A 141 -15.09 -7.57 -19.80
CA LEU A 141 -14.30 -7.27 -18.61
C LEU A 141 -13.86 -8.55 -17.89
N HIS A 142 -12.55 -8.67 -17.64
CA HIS A 142 -11.95 -9.79 -16.91
C HIS A 142 -12.53 -9.91 -15.48
N PRO A 143 -12.76 -11.11 -14.93
CA PRO A 143 -13.33 -11.29 -13.59
C PRO A 143 -12.59 -10.53 -12.48
N SER A 144 -11.25 -10.54 -12.51
CA SER A 144 -10.42 -9.80 -11.54
C SER A 144 -10.69 -8.29 -11.57
N LEU A 145 -10.89 -7.73 -12.77
CA LEU A 145 -11.24 -6.31 -12.94
C LEU A 145 -12.66 -6.03 -12.42
N LYS A 146 -13.62 -6.93 -12.63
CA LYS A 146 -14.96 -6.81 -12.02
C LYS A 146 -14.89 -6.76 -10.50
N GLN A 147 -14.02 -7.57 -9.87
CA GLN A 147 -13.85 -7.54 -8.42
C GLN A 147 -13.14 -6.26 -7.95
N ALA A 148 -12.15 -5.78 -8.70
CA ALA A 148 -11.50 -4.50 -8.40
C ALA A 148 -12.49 -3.33 -8.50
N ASP A 149 -13.38 -3.30 -9.49
CA ASP A 149 -14.42 -2.27 -9.62
C ASP A 149 -15.41 -2.28 -8.45
N LYS A 150 -15.80 -3.45 -7.95
CA LYS A 150 -16.62 -3.56 -6.72
C LYS A 150 -15.91 -2.99 -5.51
N ILE A 151 -14.60 -3.19 -5.38
CA ILE A 151 -13.81 -2.60 -4.28
C ILE A 151 -13.78 -1.08 -4.47
N ILE A 152 -13.33 -0.58 -5.62
CA ILE A 152 -13.20 0.86 -5.88
C ILE A 152 -14.53 1.58 -5.67
N SER A 153 -15.63 1.02 -6.19
CA SER A 153 -16.96 1.65 -6.11
C SER A 153 -17.42 1.89 -4.67
N LYS A 154 -16.98 1.10 -3.68
CA LYS A 154 -17.29 1.33 -2.26
C LYS A 154 -16.58 2.56 -1.67
N TYR A 155 -15.44 2.95 -2.23
CA TYR A 155 -14.62 4.06 -1.73
C TYR A 155 -14.69 5.28 -2.63
N PHE A 156 -15.14 5.13 -3.88
CA PHE A 156 -14.95 6.15 -4.92
C PHE A 156 -15.57 7.50 -4.56
N GLU A 157 -16.84 7.51 -4.12
CA GLU A 157 -17.52 8.77 -3.79
C GLU A 157 -16.82 9.50 -2.63
N ASP A 158 -16.56 8.80 -1.53
CA ASP A 158 -15.88 9.39 -0.37
C ASP A 158 -14.44 9.82 -0.69
N LEU A 159 -13.68 8.98 -1.41
CA LEU A 159 -12.30 9.29 -1.76
C LEU A 159 -12.21 10.41 -2.81
N MET A 160 -12.81 10.23 -3.97
CA MET A 160 -12.60 11.12 -5.12
C MET A 160 -13.48 12.36 -5.10
N LEU A 161 -14.72 12.26 -4.60
CA LEU A 161 -15.67 13.38 -4.65
C LEU A 161 -15.69 14.17 -3.32
N ASN A 162 -15.57 13.51 -2.17
CA ASN A 162 -15.61 14.20 -0.88
C ASN A 162 -14.21 14.60 -0.39
N LYS A 163 -13.27 13.65 -0.34
CA LYS A 163 -11.93 13.88 0.23
C LYS A 163 -11.02 14.64 -0.73
N GLN A 164 -10.98 14.22 -2.00
CA GLN A 164 -10.18 14.89 -3.04
C GLN A 164 -10.94 15.99 -3.76
N ASP A 165 -12.28 15.98 -3.77
CA ASP A 165 -13.10 16.92 -4.54
C ASP A 165 -12.55 17.12 -5.97
N PHE A 166 -12.25 15.98 -6.62
CA PHE A 166 -11.35 15.95 -7.78
C PHE A 166 -11.89 16.76 -8.96
N LEU A 167 -13.21 16.80 -9.17
CA LEU A 167 -13.87 17.53 -10.26
C LEU A 167 -14.18 18.99 -9.92
N ALA A 168 -13.65 19.53 -8.82
CA ALA A 168 -13.84 20.93 -8.46
C ALA A 168 -13.16 21.89 -9.45
N THR A 169 -12.00 21.50 -9.98
CA THR A 169 -11.20 22.36 -10.88
C THR A 169 -11.48 22.08 -12.35
N GLN A 170 -11.37 23.12 -13.18
CA GLN A 170 -11.50 22.98 -14.64
C GLN A 170 -10.44 22.04 -15.20
N ASP A 171 -9.20 22.09 -14.70
CA ASP A 171 -8.11 21.23 -15.19
C ASP A 171 -8.43 19.74 -14.98
N ASN A 172 -8.96 19.35 -13.83
CA ASN A 172 -9.33 17.96 -13.57
C ASN A 172 -10.59 17.55 -14.33
N CYS A 173 -11.53 18.47 -14.54
CA CYS A 173 -12.66 18.27 -15.44
C CYS A 173 -12.18 17.93 -16.86
N GLU A 174 -11.24 18.71 -17.40
CA GLU A 174 -10.67 18.47 -18.72
C GLU A 174 -9.90 17.15 -18.80
N LYS A 175 -9.24 16.71 -17.71
CA LYS A 175 -8.64 15.36 -17.65
C LYS A 175 -9.68 14.27 -17.90
N ILE A 176 -10.84 14.31 -17.24
CA ILE A 176 -11.90 13.32 -17.45
C ILE A 176 -12.52 13.42 -18.85
N ILE A 177 -12.77 14.64 -19.33
CA ILE A 177 -13.27 14.87 -20.69
C ILE A 177 -12.30 14.29 -21.74
N ALA A 178 -10.99 14.47 -21.54
CA ALA A 178 -9.96 13.94 -22.45
C ALA A 178 -9.87 12.41 -22.46
N MET A 179 -10.37 11.73 -21.42
CA MET A 179 -10.50 10.26 -21.40
C MET A 179 -11.67 9.73 -22.25
N CYS A 180 -12.68 10.56 -22.49
CA CYS A 180 -13.79 10.22 -23.38
C CYS A 180 -13.27 10.30 -24.82
N LEU A 181 -13.36 9.22 -25.60
CA LEU A 181 -12.76 9.20 -26.95
C LEU A 181 -13.75 9.62 -28.03
N ASP A 182 -15.05 9.42 -27.81
CA ASP A 182 -16.09 9.83 -28.75
C ASP A 182 -16.46 11.31 -28.56
N GLN A 183 -16.71 11.99 -29.68
CA GLN A 183 -16.95 13.43 -29.72
C GLN A 183 -18.27 13.83 -29.05
N ASN A 184 -19.31 13.00 -29.19
CA ASN A 184 -20.63 13.24 -28.62
C ASN A 184 -20.58 13.23 -27.08
N GLY A 185 -19.89 12.26 -26.48
CA GLY A 185 -19.65 12.17 -25.04
C GLY A 185 -18.78 13.31 -24.53
N LYS A 186 -17.74 13.71 -25.28
CA LYS A 186 -16.92 14.90 -24.93
C LYS A 186 -17.75 16.17 -24.85
N GLU A 187 -18.58 16.43 -25.86
CA GLU A 187 -19.44 17.61 -25.90
C GLU A 187 -20.48 17.60 -24.79
N PHE A 188 -21.08 16.43 -24.53
CA PHE A 188 -21.99 16.23 -23.40
C PHE A 188 -21.31 16.57 -22.07
N LEU A 189 -20.17 15.94 -21.75
CA LEU A 189 -19.44 16.22 -20.51
C LEU A 189 -19.05 17.70 -20.39
N LYS A 190 -18.59 18.33 -21.48
CA LYS A 190 -18.26 19.76 -21.50
C LYS A 190 -19.45 20.65 -21.17
N SER A 191 -20.64 20.32 -21.69
CA SER A 191 -21.86 21.06 -21.35
C SER A 191 -22.28 20.81 -19.90
N SER A 192 -22.41 19.54 -19.50
CA SER A 192 -22.87 19.16 -18.16
C SER A 192 -21.98 19.68 -17.04
N PHE A 193 -20.65 19.70 -17.24
CA PHE A 193 -19.71 20.19 -16.22
C PHE A 193 -19.76 21.71 -16.05
N LYS A 194 -20.19 22.47 -17.06
CA LYS A 194 -20.42 23.92 -16.94
C LYS A 194 -21.67 24.23 -16.11
N ASP A 195 -22.69 23.38 -16.24
CA ASP A 195 -23.98 23.56 -15.56
C ASP A 195 -23.95 23.01 -14.12
N SER A 196 -23.03 22.09 -13.82
CA SER A 196 -22.86 21.44 -12.52
C SER A 196 -21.91 22.22 -11.61
N LYS A 197 -22.27 22.38 -10.34
CA LYS A 197 -21.50 23.17 -9.36
C LYS A 197 -20.55 22.33 -8.52
N SER A 198 -20.94 21.10 -8.17
CA SER A 198 -20.17 20.22 -7.28
C SER A 198 -19.52 19.04 -8.03
N SER A 199 -18.51 18.41 -7.41
CA SER A 199 -17.94 17.17 -7.95
C SER A 199 -18.96 16.03 -8.00
N GLN A 200 -19.91 16.02 -7.06
CA GLN A 200 -21.00 15.05 -6.97
C GLN A 200 -21.94 15.19 -8.17
N GLU A 201 -22.44 16.40 -8.45
CA GLU A 201 -23.29 16.67 -9.63
C GLU A 201 -22.57 16.36 -10.94
N LYS A 202 -21.28 16.73 -11.06
CA LYS A 202 -20.45 16.38 -12.22
C LYS A 202 -20.28 14.87 -12.38
N TRP A 203 -20.15 14.13 -11.29
CA TRP A 203 -20.06 12.67 -11.36
C TRP A 203 -21.39 12.02 -11.74
N GLU A 204 -22.50 12.49 -11.17
CA GLU A 204 -23.85 12.03 -11.53
C GLU A 204 -24.15 12.21 -13.02
N THR A 205 -23.79 13.37 -13.58
CA THR A 205 -23.91 13.62 -15.03
C THR A 205 -22.96 12.74 -15.84
N THR A 206 -21.74 12.50 -15.35
CA THR A 206 -20.80 11.55 -15.99
C THR A 206 -21.42 10.16 -16.10
N ASN A 207 -22.17 9.69 -15.10
CA ASN A 207 -22.82 8.37 -15.13
C ASN A 207 -23.85 8.20 -16.26
N GLN A 208 -24.38 9.30 -16.80
CA GLN A 208 -25.36 9.29 -17.90
C GLN A 208 -24.71 9.19 -19.29
N ILE A 209 -23.37 9.22 -19.37
CA ILE A 209 -22.64 9.26 -20.64
C ILE A 209 -22.91 8.04 -21.51
N ASP A 210 -23.10 6.86 -20.90
CA ASP A 210 -23.36 5.64 -21.64
C ASP A 210 -24.73 5.67 -22.34
N ASP A 211 -25.74 6.27 -21.70
CA ASP A 211 -27.09 6.46 -22.26
C ASP A 211 -27.06 7.43 -23.44
N VAL A 212 -26.39 8.57 -23.28
CA VAL A 212 -26.22 9.58 -24.33
C VAL A 212 -25.48 8.99 -25.54
N ALA A 213 -24.42 8.22 -25.28
CA ALA A 213 -23.64 7.59 -26.33
C ALA A 213 -24.43 6.48 -27.06
N MET A 214 -25.34 5.77 -26.37
CA MET A 214 -26.23 4.78 -27.00
C MET A 214 -27.27 5.47 -27.89
N GLN A 215 -27.94 6.51 -27.40
CA GLN A 215 -28.96 7.23 -28.15
C GLN A 215 -28.43 7.89 -29.44
N LYS A 216 -27.19 8.40 -29.40
CA LYS A 216 -26.56 9.10 -30.53
C LYS A 216 -25.74 8.19 -31.48
N GLY A 217 -25.76 6.86 -31.28
CA GLY A 217 -25.07 5.92 -32.16
C GLY A 217 -23.56 6.12 -32.26
N ALA A 218 -22.90 6.51 -31.17
CA ALA A 218 -21.49 6.86 -31.15
C ALA A 218 -20.59 5.66 -31.54
N LYS A 219 -19.68 5.87 -32.52
CA LYS A 219 -18.65 4.89 -32.91
C LYS A 219 -17.37 5.11 -32.08
N ASN A 220 -16.59 4.05 -31.85
CA ASN A 220 -15.31 4.08 -31.11
C ASN A 220 -15.40 4.51 -29.63
N ARG A 221 -16.47 4.12 -28.92
CA ARG A 221 -16.61 4.31 -27.47
C ARG A 221 -16.08 3.13 -26.68
N SER A 222 -15.65 3.38 -25.45
CA SER A 222 -15.50 2.31 -24.46
C SER A 222 -16.88 1.91 -23.93
N LYS A 223 -17.10 0.61 -23.71
CA LYS A 223 -18.29 0.11 -22.98
C LYS A 223 -18.14 0.23 -21.46
N HIS A 224 -16.96 0.60 -20.99
CA HIS A 224 -16.59 0.63 -19.58
C HIS A 224 -15.99 1.98 -19.20
N PHE A 225 -16.45 3.08 -19.81
CA PHE A 225 -15.85 4.40 -19.62
C PHE A 225 -15.81 4.82 -18.15
N LEU A 226 -16.91 4.62 -17.41
CA LEU A 226 -16.97 4.92 -15.97
C LEU A 226 -15.95 4.09 -15.19
N THR A 227 -15.83 2.81 -15.50
CA THR A 227 -14.85 1.91 -14.89
C THR A 227 -13.42 2.33 -15.21
N GLU A 228 -13.15 2.76 -16.45
CA GLU A 228 -11.84 3.30 -16.86
C GLU A 228 -11.48 4.56 -16.06
N VAL A 229 -12.45 5.47 -15.84
CA VAL A 229 -12.26 6.66 -15.00
C VAL A 229 -11.97 6.25 -13.56
N LYS A 230 -12.81 5.40 -12.95
CA LYS A 230 -12.59 4.88 -11.60
C LYS A 230 -11.21 4.24 -11.44
N PHE A 231 -10.79 3.46 -12.43
CA PHE A 231 -9.51 2.77 -12.39
C PHE A 231 -8.33 3.72 -12.54
N GLN A 232 -8.40 4.67 -13.47
CA GLN A 232 -7.34 5.66 -13.63
C GLN A 232 -7.16 6.51 -12.35
N LEU A 233 -8.24 6.80 -11.65
CA LEU A 233 -8.19 7.57 -10.40
C LEU A 233 -7.74 6.71 -9.22
N CYS A 234 -8.31 5.51 -9.01
CA CYS A 234 -8.17 4.78 -7.74
C CYS A 234 -7.40 3.45 -7.81
N TYR A 235 -7.14 2.91 -9.00
CA TYR A 235 -6.49 1.59 -9.10
C TYR A 235 -5.01 1.65 -8.67
N PRO A 236 -4.46 0.58 -8.05
CA PRO A 236 -3.07 0.51 -7.66
C PRO A 236 -2.08 0.85 -8.78
N ARG A 237 -1.13 1.73 -8.46
CA ARG A 237 0.03 2.04 -9.30
C ARG A 237 1.21 1.23 -8.77
N LEU A 238 1.73 0.33 -9.60
CA LEU A 238 2.78 -0.61 -9.20
C LEU A 238 4.14 -0.13 -9.67
N ASP A 239 5.15 -0.13 -8.79
CA ASP A 239 6.55 -0.11 -9.25
C ASP A 239 6.92 -1.51 -9.77
N ILE A 240 6.84 -1.64 -11.09
CA ILE A 240 7.08 -2.89 -11.80
C ILE A 240 8.51 -3.42 -11.56
N ASN A 241 9.49 -2.53 -11.41
CA ASN A 241 10.89 -2.91 -11.29
C ASN A 241 11.20 -3.54 -9.93
N VAL A 242 10.51 -3.07 -8.88
CA VAL A 242 10.59 -3.64 -7.53
C VAL A 242 10.16 -5.10 -7.50
N THR A 243 9.16 -5.44 -8.32
CA THR A 243 8.54 -6.78 -8.29
C THR A 243 9.25 -7.78 -9.21
N LYS A 244 9.75 -7.35 -10.38
CA LYS A 244 10.35 -8.24 -11.40
C LYS A 244 11.70 -8.83 -10.97
N GLY A 245 12.54 -8.05 -10.29
CA GLY A 245 13.93 -8.42 -10.00
C GLY A 245 14.09 -9.26 -8.73
N LEU A 246 14.76 -10.41 -8.84
CA LEU A 246 15.15 -11.21 -7.68
C LEU A 246 16.19 -10.50 -6.79
N ASN A 247 17.02 -9.63 -7.36
CA ASN A 247 18.05 -8.88 -6.63
C ASN A 247 17.55 -7.57 -6.01
N HIS A 248 16.26 -7.23 -6.15
CA HIS A 248 15.73 -5.98 -5.62
C HIS A 248 15.69 -6.00 -4.08
N LEU A 249 16.32 -4.99 -3.48
CA LEU A 249 16.33 -4.78 -2.04
C LEU A 249 15.08 -4.00 -1.63
N LEU A 250 14.33 -4.50 -0.64
CA LEU A 250 13.19 -3.79 -0.10
C LEU A 250 13.31 -3.65 1.41
N LYS A 251 12.88 -2.50 1.93
CA LYS A 251 13.00 -2.14 3.35
C LYS A 251 12.37 -3.19 4.26
N ALA A 252 13.16 -3.64 5.24
CA ALA A 252 12.74 -4.63 6.21
C ALA A 252 11.53 -4.14 7.03
N PRO A 253 10.59 -5.03 7.38
CA PRO A 253 9.61 -4.77 8.43
C PRO A 253 10.32 -4.35 9.73
N PHE A 254 9.66 -3.51 10.53
CA PHE A 254 10.16 -2.95 11.79
C PHE A 254 11.36 -1.99 11.68
N CYS A 255 11.82 -1.65 10.48
CA CYS A 255 12.77 -0.55 10.31
C CYS A 255 12.19 0.78 10.77
N VAL A 256 13.06 1.66 11.28
CA VAL A 256 12.71 3.06 11.57
C VAL A 256 12.93 3.88 10.31
N HIS A 257 11.92 4.62 9.88
CA HIS A 257 12.06 5.50 8.73
C HIS A 257 12.84 6.77 9.13
N PRO A 258 14.00 7.06 8.51
CA PRO A 258 14.95 8.03 9.04
C PRO A 258 14.43 9.47 9.08
N LYS A 259 13.52 9.85 8.17
CA LYS A 259 12.96 11.22 8.14
C LYS A 259 11.76 11.41 9.06
N THR A 260 11.05 10.35 9.41
CA THR A 260 9.76 10.43 10.13
C THR A 260 9.86 9.85 11.54
N GLY A 261 10.91 9.08 11.84
CA GLY A 261 11.06 8.33 13.08
C GLY A 261 10.08 7.17 13.22
N ARG A 262 9.10 7.01 12.32
CA ARG A 262 8.05 5.99 12.41
C ARG A 262 8.58 4.60 12.12
N VAL A 263 8.05 3.62 12.83
CA VAL A 263 8.36 2.20 12.61
C VAL A 263 7.57 1.65 11.41
N CYS A 264 8.21 0.83 10.59
CA CYS A 264 7.57 0.14 9.46
C CYS A 264 6.76 -1.07 9.97
N VAL A 265 5.57 -0.83 10.50
CA VAL A 265 4.75 -1.86 11.18
C VAL A 265 3.93 -2.70 10.19
N PRO A 266 3.68 -3.99 10.47
CA PRO A 266 2.70 -4.79 9.75
C PRO A 266 1.29 -4.17 9.81
N ILE A 267 0.52 -4.37 8.74
CA ILE A 267 -0.87 -3.95 8.62
C ILE A 267 -1.76 -5.18 8.55
N ASP A 268 -2.74 -5.29 9.45
CA ASP A 268 -3.77 -6.33 9.35
C ASP A 268 -4.81 -5.94 8.29
N VAL A 269 -4.93 -6.77 7.26
CA VAL A 269 -5.88 -6.60 6.15
C VAL A 269 -7.33 -6.49 6.66
N LYS A 270 -7.67 -7.20 7.75
CA LYS A 270 -9.03 -7.20 8.30
C LYS A 270 -9.43 -5.86 8.90
N THR A 271 -8.47 -5.08 9.36
CA THR A 271 -8.69 -3.78 10.02
C THR A 271 -8.11 -2.62 9.23
N VAL A 272 -7.75 -2.82 7.95
CA VAL A 272 -7.05 -1.83 7.13
C VAL A 272 -7.78 -0.49 7.03
N ASP A 273 -9.13 -0.49 7.04
CA ASP A 273 -9.93 0.74 7.00
C ASP A 273 -9.72 1.66 8.22
N SER A 274 -9.25 1.09 9.33
CA SER A 274 -8.93 1.80 10.57
C SER A 274 -7.44 2.14 10.73
N PHE A 275 -6.59 1.72 9.79
CA PHE A 275 -5.16 1.98 9.87
C PHE A 275 -4.85 3.47 9.65
N ASP A 276 -4.29 4.12 10.67
CA ASP A 276 -3.88 5.52 10.63
C ASP A 276 -2.33 5.61 10.60
N PRO A 277 -1.70 6.05 9.48
CA PRO A 277 -0.24 6.19 9.39
C PRO A 277 0.31 7.26 10.37
N PHE A 278 -0.53 8.16 10.86
CA PHE A 278 -0.13 9.21 11.79
C PHE A 278 -0.08 8.74 13.25
N SER A 279 -0.78 7.66 13.59
CA SER A 279 -0.73 7.05 14.93
C SER A 279 0.34 5.96 15.07
N VAL A 280 1.03 5.62 13.99
CA VAL A 280 2.15 4.66 14.03
C VAL A 280 3.27 5.20 14.92
N PRO A 281 3.77 4.42 15.89
CA PRO A 281 4.75 4.90 16.85
C PRO A 281 6.06 5.30 16.19
N THR A 282 6.71 6.29 16.80
CA THR A 282 8.05 6.72 16.43
C THR A 282 9.08 6.11 17.38
N ILE A 283 10.34 5.97 16.96
CA ILE A 283 11.41 5.51 17.84
C ILE A 283 11.47 6.35 19.15
N SER A 284 11.32 7.66 19.04
CA SER A 284 11.34 8.55 20.21
C SER A 284 10.15 8.32 21.15
N SER A 285 8.95 8.08 20.62
CA SER A 285 7.78 7.78 21.46
C SER A 285 7.93 6.42 22.15
N LEU A 286 8.51 5.42 21.49
CA LEU A 286 8.76 4.12 22.08
C LEU A 286 9.79 4.16 23.21
N CYS A 287 10.88 4.92 23.05
CA CYS A 287 11.84 5.12 24.14
C CYS A 287 11.14 5.76 25.36
N LYS A 288 10.29 6.76 25.13
CA LYS A 288 9.53 7.42 26.19
C LYS A 288 8.58 6.47 26.91
N GLU A 289 7.86 5.62 26.17
CA GLU A 289 6.97 4.61 26.74
C GLU A 289 7.72 3.60 27.63
N ILE A 290 8.94 3.19 27.24
CA ILE A 290 9.79 2.31 28.05
C ILE A 290 10.20 3.02 29.35
N ASP A 291 10.69 4.26 29.25
CA ASP A 291 11.14 5.04 30.41
C ASP A 291 9.99 5.30 31.40
N GLU A 292 8.79 5.63 30.89
CA GLU A 292 7.58 5.83 31.69
C GLU A 292 7.12 4.54 32.37
N TYR A 293 7.14 3.41 31.65
CA TYR A 293 6.81 2.11 32.23
C TYR A 293 7.79 1.72 33.34
N ASP A 294 9.09 1.86 33.11
CA ASP A 294 10.13 1.52 34.09
C ASP A 294 10.11 2.46 35.30
N ALA A 295 9.73 3.73 35.12
CA ALA A 295 9.49 4.67 36.22
C ALA A 295 8.27 4.25 37.06
N SER A 296 7.16 3.87 36.42
CA SER A 296 5.94 3.46 37.13
C SER A 296 6.16 2.23 38.02
N LEU A 297 6.97 1.27 37.57
CA LEU A 297 7.34 0.10 38.38
C LEU A 297 8.18 0.46 39.60
N LYS A 298 8.99 1.52 39.52
CA LYS A 298 9.78 2.00 40.68
C LYS A 298 8.90 2.74 41.70
N GLU A 299 7.83 3.39 41.26
CA GLU A 299 6.88 4.06 42.16
C GLU A 299 5.98 3.06 42.91
N VAL A 300 5.54 1.99 42.24
CA VAL A 300 4.75 0.92 42.87
C VAL A 300 5.56 0.08 43.85
N ASN A 301 6.88 -0.06 43.63
CA ASN A 301 7.79 -0.80 44.51
C ASN A 301 8.48 0.09 45.57
N LYS A 302 7.91 1.27 45.91
CA LYS A 302 8.41 2.05 47.05
C LYS A 302 8.16 1.26 48.35
N PRO A 303 9.16 1.15 49.24
CA PRO A 303 9.05 0.39 50.49
C PRO A 303 8.32 1.24 51.53
N GLU A 304 6.98 1.27 51.48
CA GLU A 304 6.21 1.86 52.59
C GLU A 304 5.28 0.89 53.31
N ASP A 305 5.15 -0.38 52.90
CA ASP A 305 4.61 -1.41 53.81
C ASP A 305 5.09 -2.82 53.44
N ILE A 306 5.31 -3.62 54.48
CA ILE A 306 5.72 -5.04 54.53
C ILE A 306 7.23 -5.27 54.76
N MET A 307 7.57 -5.29 56.05
CA MET A 307 8.54 -6.21 56.62
C MET A 307 8.13 -7.65 56.26
N ASP A 308 8.80 -8.29 55.31
CA ASP A 308 9.14 -9.71 55.40
C ASP A 308 10.30 -10.06 54.45
N GLU A 309 11.43 -10.45 55.03
CA GLU A 309 12.61 -10.94 54.30
C GLU A 309 12.32 -12.36 53.81
N GLY A 310 11.74 -12.51 52.62
CA GLY A 310 11.37 -13.87 52.25
C GLY A 310 10.98 -14.22 50.83
N GLU A 311 10.97 -13.32 49.84
CA GLU A 311 10.75 -13.76 48.45
C GLU A 311 11.22 -12.69 47.46
N LYS A 312 12.47 -12.79 46.98
CA LYS A 312 12.88 -12.10 45.76
C LYS A 312 12.10 -12.73 44.61
N SER A 313 10.90 -12.22 44.36
CA SER A 313 10.11 -12.55 43.18
C SER A 313 10.99 -12.36 41.96
N ILE A 314 11.23 -13.42 41.20
CA ILE A 314 11.88 -13.40 39.91
C ILE A 314 10.99 -12.53 39.02
N ALA A 315 11.27 -11.23 38.94
CA ALA A 315 10.65 -10.36 37.96
C ALA A 315 11.08 -10.87 36.59
N THR A 316 10.25 -11.73 36.00
CA THR A 316 10.44 -12.26 34.65
C THR A 316 10.80 -11.10 33.75
N LYS A 317 12.01 -11.10 33.18
CA LYS A 317 12.53 -9.95 32.42
C LYS A 317 11.65 -9.72 31.20
N ILE A 318 10.69 -8.81 31.31
CA ILE A 318 9.76 -8.44 30.24
C ILE A 318 10.59 -7.78 29.13
N GLU A 319 10.50 -8.29 27.90
CA GLU A 319 11.15 -7.67 26.75
C GLU A 319 10.55 -6.27 26.50
N ASP A 320 11.40 -5.27 26.26
CA ASP A 320 10.98 -3.85 26.30
C ASP A 320 9.83 -3.51 25.35
N TYR A 321 9.75 -4.14 24.18
CA TYR A 321 8.63 -3.87 23.27
C TYR A 321 7.25 -4.24 23.86
N ASN A 322 7.17 -5.16 24.83
CA ASN A 322 5.92 -5.51 25.52
C ASN A 322 5.44 -4.38 26.45
N LYS A 323 6.31 -3.44 26.78
CA LYS A 323 6.02 -2.22 27.56
C LYS A 323 5.46 -1.09 26.69
N THR A 324 5.36 -1.30 25.38
CA THR A 324 5.12 -0.23 24.40
C THR A 324 3.95 -0.54 23.47
N SER A 325 3.53 0.49 22.73
CA SER A 325 2.59 0.44 21.61
C SER A 325 3.03 -0.47 20.44
N MET A 326 4.29 -0.92 20.41
CA MET A 326 4.76 -1.93 19.43
C MET A 326 4.19 -3.32 19.66
N ARG A 327 3.70 -3.64 20.86
CA ARG A 327 3.22 -4.98 21.21
C ARG A 327 2.23 -5.55 20.19
N THR A 328 1.18 -4.79 19.85
CA THR A 328 0.15 -5.21 18.87
C THR A 328 0.76 -5.53 17.51
N SER A 329 1.69 -4.68 17.04
CA SER A 329 2.36 -4.88 15.75
C SER A 329 3.22 -6.16 15.73
N ILE A 330 3.87 -6.48 16.85
CA ILE A 330 4.65 -7.70 17.02
C ILE A 330 3.75 -8.93 17.12
N GLU A 331 2.60 -8.84 17.77
CA GLU A 331 1.60 -9.92 17.83
C GLU A 331 1.05 -10.26 16.43
N ILE A 332 0.73 -9.24 15.61
CA ILE A 332 0.34 -9.44 14.20
C ILE A 332 1.44 -10.19 13.44
N PHE A 333 2.70 -9.76 13.57
CA PHE A 333 3.82 -10.41 12.88
C PHE A 333 4.07 -11.84 13.39
N ARG A 334 4.01 -12.08 14.69
CA ARG A 334 4.17 -13.42 15.27
C ARG A 334 3.09 -14.37 14.78
N LYS A 335 1.85 -13.90 14.70
CA LYS A 335 0.74 -14.69 14.12
C LYS A 335 1.00 -15.01 12.66
N PHE A 336 1.48 -14.05 11.88
CA PHE A 336 1.88 -14.27 10.49
C PHE A 336 2.98 -15.34 10.37
N VAL A 337 4.09 -15.18 11.11
CA VAL A 337 5.22 -16.12 11.08
C VAL A 337 4.81 -17.52 11.53
N LYS A 338 3.97 -17.63 12.57
CA LYS A 338 3.46 -18.93 13.04
C LYS A 338 2.67 -19.67 11.95
N ASN A 339 2.02 -18.95 11.05
CA ASN A 339 1.25 -19.53 9.97
C ASN A 339 2.10 -19.85 8.72
N LEU A 340 3.41 -19.58 8.69
CA LEU A 340 4.29 -19.92 7.56
C LEU A 340 4.76 -21.38 7.57
N GLY A 341 4.59 -22.09 8.69
CA GLY A 341 5.16 -23.41 8.97
C GLY A 341 4.13 -24.51 9.11
#